data_AF-X0W879-F1
#
_entry.id   AF-X0W879-F1
#
_cell.length_a   1.000
_cell.length_b   1.000
_cell.length_c   1.000
_cell.angle_alpha   90.00
_cell.angle_beta   90.00
_cell.angle_gamma   90.00
#
_symmetry.space_group_name_H-M   'P 1'
#
loop_
_entity.id
_entity.type
_entity.pdbx_description
1 polymer ?
#
loop_
_entity_poly.entity_id
_entity_poly.type
_entity_poly.pdbx_seq_one_letter_code
_entity_poly.pdbx_strand_id
1 'polypeptide(L)'
;MLILFLPTIASTGFVRDLVLGKINEDIQGKISVESWSLGWFSGFEAEKIRIDDPSGNMVLSLGTLRTPTALTRLIGRPLRLENVELRDLVANLVVMEDGSTNLAMALAERESPREVPKRKLKKRRKKKLDASQMSGSFTLTDGRLSIRPAAVDEVFVLEH
;
A
#
# COMPACT_ATOMS: atom_id res chain seq x y z
N MET A 1 -22.71 -21.96 -3.23
CA MET A 1 -23.06 -20.87 -4.16
C MET A 1 -22.53 -19.50 -3.76
N LEU A 2 -22.26 -19.20 -2.47
CA LEU A 2 -21.73 -17.89 -2.05
C LEU A 2 -20.34 -17.54 -2.60
N ILE A 3 -19.52 -18.57 -2.90
CA ILE A 3 -18.16 -18.41 -3.40
C ILE A 3 -18.15 -17.61 -4.71
N LEU A 4 -19.11 -17.79 -5.62
CA LEU A 4 -19.13 -17.06 -6.90
C LEU A 4 -19.13 -15.53 -6.73
N PHE A 5 -19.75 -15.02 -5.65
CA PHE A 5 -19.87 -13.58 -5.39
C PHE A 5 -18.75 -13.01 -4.50
N LEU A 6 -17.76 -13.81 -4.09
CA LEU A 6 -16.62 -13.32 -3.30
C LEU A 6 -15.94 -12.08 -3.89
N PRO A 7 -15.65 -11.99 -5.20
CA PRO A 7 -15.01 -10.80 -5.76
C PRO A 7 -15.92 -9.58 -5.68
N THR A 8 -17.23 -9.76 -5.92
CA THR A 8 -18.22 -8.69 -5.76
C THR A 8 -18.29 -8.20 -4.32
N ILE A 9 -18.32 -9.13 -3.34
CA ILE A 9 -18.34 -8.81 -1.91
C ILE A 9 -17.05 -8.08 -1.50
N ALA A 10 -15.89 -8.57 -1.92
CA ALA A 10 -14.59 -7.95 -1.64
C ALA A 10 -14.46 -6.55 -2.27
N SER A 11 -15.11 -6.32 -3.41
CA SER A 11 -15.11 -5.02 -4.10
C SER A 11 -16.12 -4.02 -3.53
N THR A 12 -16.90 -4.40 -2.50
CA THR A 12 -17.85 -3.46 -1.88
C THR A 12 -17.14 -2.38 -1.07
N GLY A 13 -17.75 -1.19 -1.03
CA GLY A 13 -17.27 -0.09 -0.20
C GLY A 13 -17.15 -0.46 1.29
N PHE A 14 -18.08 -1.26 1.81
CA PHE A 14 -18.03 -1.70 3.21
C PHE A 14 -16.79 -2.55 3.54
N VAL A 15 -16.47 -3.55 2.71
CA VAL A 15 -15.27 -4.38 2.92
C VAL A 15 -14.00 -3.54 2.76
N ARG A 16 -13.98 -2.62 1.78
CA ARG A 16 -12.89 -1.67 1.62
C ARG A 16 -12.68 -0.83 2.87
N ASP A 17 -13.73 -0.21 3.39
CA ASP A 17 -13.63 0.68 4.54
C ASP A 17 -13.17 -0.08 5.79
N LEU A 18 -13.57 -1.35 5.96
CA LEU A 18 -13.04 -2.22 7.02
C LEU A 18 -11.54 -2.50 6.86
N VAL A 19 -11.08 -2.85 5.66
CA VAL A 19 -9.66 -3.15 5.40
C VAL A 19 -8.81 -1.89 5.54
N LEU A 20 -9.24 -0.77 4.95
CA LEU A 20 -8.56 0.52 5.07
C LEU A 20 -8.55 1.01 6.52
N GLY A 21 -9.66 0.83 7.25
CA GLY A 21 -9.72 1.14 8.68
C GLY A 21 -8.67 0.37 9.46
N LYS A 22 -8.55 -0.93 9.22
CA LYS A 22 -7.55 -1.78 9.87
C LYS A 22 -6.11 -1.36 9.55
N ILE A 23 -5.82 -1.04 8.29
CA ILE A 23 -4.49 -0.58 7.87
C ILE A 23 -4.18 0.78 8.53
N ASN A 24 -5.13 1.71 8.52
CA ASN A 24 -4.98 3.05 9.10
C ASN A 24 -4.90 3.06 10.63
N GLU A 25 -5.36 2.00 11.30
CA GLU A 25 -5.14 1.81 12.75
C GLU A 25 -3.69 1.48 13.07
N ASP A 26 -3.02 0.75 12.19
CA ASP A 26 -1.69 0.19 12.42
C ASP A 26 -0.57 1.15 11.94
N ILE A 27 -0.90 2.23 11.20
CA ILE A 27 0.08 3.24 10.74
C ILE A 27 -0.20 4.63 11.34
N GLN A 28 0.81 5.52 11.31
CA GLN A 28 0.64 6.91 11.75
C GLN A 28 -0.03 7.80 10.71
N GLY A 29 0.19 7.54 9.42
CA GLY A 29 -0.41 8.28 8.32
C GLY A 29 -1.82 7.79 7.97
N LYS A 30 -2.28 8.12 6.76
CA LYS A 30 -3.59 7.69 6.26
C LYS A 30 -3.49 7.21 4.82
N ILE A 31 -3.99 6.01 4.59
CA ILE A 31 -4.18 5.42 3.26
C ILE A 31 -5.66 5.51 2.89
N SER A 32 -5.94 6.05 1.71
CA SER A 32 -7.27 6.16 1.13
C SER A 32 -7.28 5.55 -0.25
N VAL A 33 -8.38 4.87 -0.62
CA VAL A 33 -8.60 4.29 -1.94
C VAL A 33 -10.05 4.58 -2.33
N GLU A 34 -10.29 5.21 -3.48
CA GLU A 34 -11.65 5.59 -3.89
C GLU A 34 -12.45 4.40 -4.39
N SER A 35 -11.81 3.50 -5.13
CA SER A 35 -12.46 2.30 -5.65
C SER A 35 -11.44 1.17 -5.75
N TRP A 36 -11.92 -0.06 -5.58
CA TRP A 36 -11.15 -1.22 -5.97
C TRP A 36 -12.07 -2.27 -6.56
N SER A 37 -11.53 -3.14 -7.39
CA SER A 37 -12.23 -4.29 -7.90
C SER A 37 -11.31 -5.50 -7.89
N LEU A 38 -11.92 -6.64 -7.57
CA LEU A 38 -11.27 -7.92 -7.61
C LEU A 38 -12.09 -8.83 -8.52
N GLY A 39 -11.42 -9.54 -9.42
CA GLY A 39 -12.06 -10.48 -10.32
C GLY A 39 -11.56 -11.90 -10.15
N TRP A 40 -12.43 -12.86 -10.44
CA TRP A 40 -12.03 -14.27 -10.55
C TRP A 40 -11.00 -14.52 -11.64
N PHE A 41 -11.05 -13.73 -12.72
CA PHE A 41 -10.20 -13.87 -13.91
C PHE A 41 -9.58 -12.54 -14.37
N SER A 42 -10.09 -11.37 -13.93
CA SER A 42 -9.63 -10.05 -14.40
C SER A 42 -8.54 -9.40 -13.55
N GLY A 43 -8.15 -10.01 -12.42
CA GLY A 43 -7.10 -9.48 -11.55
C GLY A 43 -7.61 -8.57 -10.43
N PHE A 44 -6.72 -7.75 -9.89
CA PHE A 44 -7.02 -6.69 -8.92
C PHE A 44 -6.74 -5.34 -9.53
N GLU A 45 -7.68 -4.42 -9.37
CA GLU A 45 -7.56 -3.03 -9.79
C GLU A 45 -7.97 -2.11 -8.64
N ALA A 46 -7.19 -1.07 -8.39
CA ALA A 46 -7.51 -0.04 -7.42
C ALA A 46 -7.30 1.34 -8.03
N GLU A 47 -8.19 2.27 -7.73
CA GLU A 47 -8.19 3.62 -8.29
C GLU A 47 -8.07 4.67 -7.18
N LYS A 48 -7.35 5.74 -7.54
CA LYS A 48 -7.16 6.95 -6.72
C LYS A 48 -6.67 6.59 -5.32
N ILE A 49 -5.55 5.87 -5.28
CA ILE A 49 -4.86 5.54 -4.05
C ILE A 49 -4.12 6.79 -3.58
N ARG A 50 -4.25 7.13 -2.30
CA ARG A 50 -3.59 8.27 -1.68
C ARG A 50 -3.02 7.89 -0.34
N ILE A 51 -1.79 8.32 -0.08
CA ILE A 51 -1.10 8.20 1.20
C ILE A 51 -0.78 9.61 1.69
N ASP A 52 -1.31 9.94 2.86
CA ASP A 52 -1.03 11.17 3.57
C ASP A 52 -0.16 10.88 4.80
N ASP A 53 0.74 11.80 5.14
CA ASP A 53 1.53 11.75 6.37
C ASP A 53 0.66 12.11 7.60
N PRO A 54 1.17 11.95 8.84
CA PRO A 54 0.43 12.33 10.05
C PRO A 54 0.04 13.81 10.12
N SER A 55 0.69 14.68 9.35
CA SER A 55 0.40 16.11 9.24
C SER A 55 -0.66 16.41 8.16
N GLY A 56 -1.13 15.41 7.41
CA GLY A 56 -2.11 15.54 6.35
C GLY A 56 -1.53 15.94 4.99
N ASN A 57 -0.21 15.95 4.82
CA ASN A 57 0.41 16.24 3.53
C ASN A 57 0.38 15.01 2.63
N MET A 58 0.09 15.22 1.35
CA MET A 58 0.13 14.16 0.35
C MET A 58 1.57 13.68 0.13
N VAL A 59 1.85 12.45 0.52
CA VAL A 59 3.13 11.78 0.28
C VAL A 59 3.12 11.06 -1.06
N LEU A 60 2.04 10.32 -1.33
CA LEU A 60 1.90 9.51 -2.54
C LEU A 60 0.46 9.57 -3.03
N SER A 61 0.28 9.74 -4.34
CA SER A 61 -0.99 9.59 -5.04
C SER A 61 -0.76 8.69 -6.24
N LEU A 62 -1.71 7.82 -6.54
CA LEU A 62 -1.66 6.92 -7.67
C LEU A 62 -3.05 6.83 -8.30
N GLY A 63 -3.16 7.18 -9.58
CA GLY A 63 -4.42 7.14 -10.32
C GLY A 63 -4.96 5.73 -10.44
N THR A 64 -4.14 4.80 -10.92
CA THR A 64 -4.55 3.40 -11.09
C THR A 64 -3.42 2.44 -10.72
N LEU A 65 -3.77 1.42 -9.93
CA LEU A 65 -2.96 0.25 -9.66
C LEU A 65 -3.65 -0.96 -10.26
N ARG A 66 -3.02 -1.62 -11.24
CA ARG A 66 -3.52 -2.87 -11.81
C ARG A 66 -2.54 -4.00 -11.56
N THR A 67 -3.08 -5.13 -11.16
CA THR A 67 -2.33 -6.38 -11.09
C THR A 67 -3.12 -7.48 -11.80
N PRO A 68 -2.52 -8.23 -12.73
CA PRO A 68 -3.19 -9.32 -13.42
C PRO A 68 -3.42 -10.55 -12.51
N THR A 69 -3.14 -10.44 -11.21
CA THR A 69 -3.28 -11.52 -10.24
C THR A 69 -4.74 -11.72 -9.89
N ALA A 70 -5.35 -12.71 -10.55
CA ALA A 70 -6.72 -13.10 -10.31
C ALA A 70 -6.91 -13.78 -8.94
N LEU A 71 -8.10 -13.66 -8.35
CA LEU A 71 -8.42 -14.24 -7.03
C LEU A 71 -8.21 -15.76 -6.98
N THR A 72 -8.40 -16.46 -8.11
CA THR A 72 -8.10 -17.90 -8.22
C THR A 72 -6.65 -18.25 -7.87
N ARG A 73 -5.69 -17.36 -8.12
CA ARG A 73 -4.28 -17.56 -7.79
C ARG A 73 -3.96 -17.29 -6.32
N LEU A 74 -4.86 -16.63 -5.60
CA LEU A 74 -4.70 -16.31 -4.17
C LEU A 74 -5.18 -17.44 -3.26
N ILE A 75 -5.99 -18.36 -3.77
CA ILE A 75 -6.51 -19.49 -3.00
C ILE A 75 -5.40 -20.54 -2.84
N GLY A 76 -4.83 -20.62 -1.64
CA GLY A 76 -3.90 -21.69 -1.25
C GLY A 76 -2.44 -21.54 -1.74
N ARG A 77 -2.06 -20.39 -2.29
CA ARG A 77 -0.69 -20.11 -2.76
C ARG A 77 -0.17 -18.77 -2.23
N PRO A 78 1.16 -18.64 -2.04
CA PRO A 78 1.76 -17.36 -1.68
C PRO A 78 1.52 -16.34 -2.80
N LEU A 79 1.12 -15.13 -2.42
CA LEU A 79 0.88 -14.01 -3.32
C LEU A 79 2.15 -13.71 -4.13
N ARG A 80 2.05 -13.83 -5.46
CA ARG A 80 3.05 -13.35 -6.40
C ARG A 80 2.42 -12.23 -7.21
N LEU A 81 3.01 -11.05 -7.11
CA LEU A 81 2.61 -9.88 -7.87
C LEU A 81 3.55 -9.82 -9.08
N GLU A 82 3.04 -10.26 -10.23
CA GLU A 82 3.75 -10.18 -11.51
C GLU A 82 3.07 -9.09 -12.34
N ASN A 83 3.85 -8.22 -12.98
CA ASN A 83 3.36 -7.12 -13.83
C ASN A 83 2.40 -6.18 -13.10
N VAL A 84 2.89 -5.52 -12.05
CA VAL A 84 2.14 -4.45 -11.40
C VAL A 84 2.24 -3.21 -12.28
N GLU A 85 1.10 -2.78 -12.82
CA GLU A 85 0.98 -1.53 -13.57
C GLU A 85 0.60 -0.40 -12.61
N LEU A 86 1.43 0.64 -12.60
CA LEU A 86 1.19 1.87 -11.85
C LEU A 86 1.01 3.00 -12.86
N ARG A 87 -0.13 3.68 -12.80
CA ARG A 87 -0.45 4.85 -13.65
C ARG A 87 -0.72 6.08 -12.81
N ASP A 88 -0.23 7.22 -13.28
CA ASP A 88 -0.40 8.52 -12.62
C ASP A 88 0.17 8.53 -11.20
N LEU A 89 1.34 7.91 -11.01
CA LEU A 89 2.03 7.92 -9.72
C LEU A 89 2.64 9.31 -9.50
N VAL A 90 2.21 9.97 -8.43
CA VAL A 90 2.79 11.20 -7.93
C VAL A 90 3.35 10.94 -6.53
N ALA A 91 4.66 11.13 -6.36
CA ALA A 91 5.30 10.98 -5.07
C ALA A 91 6.02 12.28 -4.67
N ASN A 92 5.72 12.75 -3.46
CA ASN A 92 6.39 13.89 -2.82
C ASN A 92 7.18 13.36 -1.64
N LEU A 93 8.44 13.01 -1.88
CA LEU A 93 9.31 12.51 -0.84
C LEU A 93 10.09 13.67 -0.22
N VAL A 94 9.91 13.86 1.08
CA VAL A 94 10.66 14.82 1.87
C VAL A 94 11.62 14.06 2.77
N VAL A 95 12.91 14.36 2.66
CA VAL A 95 13.96 13.77 3.51
C VAL A 95 14.17 14.66 4.73
N MET A 96 13.97 14.11 5.93
CA MET A 96 14.10 14.80 7.21
C MET A 96 15.54 14.86 7.70
N GLU A 97 15.81 15.64 8.75
CA GLU A 97 17.15 15.82 9.33
C GLU A 97 17.77 14.51 9.85
N ASP A 98 16.93 13.57 10.29
CA ASP A 98 17.33 12.24 10.76
C ASP A 98 17.59 11.24 9.60
N GLY A 99 17.46 11.71 8.35
CA GLY A 99 17.59 10.89 7.13
C GLY A 99 16.36 10.03 6.82
N SER A 100 15.30 10.08 7.64
CA SER A 100 14.04 9.43 7.35
C SER A 100 13.26 10.20 6.27
N THR A 101 12.19 9.61 5.74
CA THR A 101 11.30 10.27 4.78
C THR A 101 9.90 10.43 5.33
N ASN A 102 9.16 11.42 4.83
CA ASN A 102 7.72 11.53 5.13
C ASN A 102 6.93 10.26 4.77
N LEU A 103 7.38 9.47 3.79
CA LEU A 103 6.82 8.14 3.50
C LEU A 103 7.10 7.12 4.62
N ALA A 104 8.34 7.08 5.11
CA ALA A 104 8.68 6.21 6.24
C ALA A 104 7.88 6.58 7.49
N MET A 105 7.66 7.87 7.74
CA MET A 105 6.82 8.37 8.82
C MET A 105 5.34 8.03 8.62
N ALA A 106 4.80 8.20 7.40
CA ALA A 106 3.41 7.86 7.09
C ALA A 106 3.10 6.37 7.31
N LEU A 107 4.07 5.50 7.00
CA LEU A 107 3.94 4.04 7.15
C LEU A 107 4.48 3.50 8.48
N ALA A 108 4.98 4.37 9.35
CA ALA A 108 5.50 3.95 10.65
C ALA A 108 4.39 3.30 11.47
N GLU A 109 4.71 2.19 12.13
CA GLU A 109 3.72 1.47 12.95
C GLU A 109 3.26 2.35 14.11
N ARG A 110 1.95 2.40 14.31
CA ARG A 110 1.35 3.12 15.43
C ARG A 110 1.50 2.28 16.68
N GLU A 111 2.14 2.81 17.72
CA GLU A 111 2.11 2.20 19.05
C GLU A 111 0.70 2.33 19.62
N SER A 112 -0.19 1.41 19.25
CA SER A 112 -1.53 1.31 19.83
C SER A 112 -1.40 0.75 21.25
N PRO A 113 -2.05 1.34 22.27
CA PRO A 113 -2.23 0.72 23.59
C PRO A 113 -3.15 -0.51 23.48
N ARG A 114 -2.71 -1.58 22.80
CA ARG A 114 -3.40 -2.87 22.89
C ARG A 114 -3.05 -3.45 24.25
N GLU A 115 -4.02 -3.46 25.17
CA GLU A 115 -3.99 -4.36 26.32
C GLU A 115 -3.56 -5.74 25.84
N VAL A 116 -2.39 -6.18 26.29
CA VAL A 116 -1.83 -7.48 25.95
C VAL A 116 -2.72 -8.52 26.62
N PRO A 117 -3.54 -9.33 25.92
CA PRO A 117 -3.97 -10.56 26.52
C PRO A 117 -2.68 -11.35 26.72
N LYS A 118 -2.36 -11.76 27.96
CA LYS A 118 -1.21 -12.64 28.29
C LYS A 118 -1.37 -13.99 27.59
N ARG A 119 -1.29 -14.01 26.26
CA ARG A 119 -1.26 -15.18 25.42
C ARG A 119 0.18 -15.65 25.46
N LYS A 120 0.40 -16.73 26.22
CA LYS A 120 1.68 -17.45 26.33
C LYS A 120 2.44 -17.32 25.01
N LEU A 121 3.59 -16.65 25.08
CA LEU A 121 4.48 -16.39 23.96
C LEU A 121 4.95 -17.74 23.40
N LYS A 122 4.16 -18.38 22.54
CA LYS A 122 4.73 -19.33 21.58
C LYS A 122 5.68 -18.48 20.77
N LYS A 123 6.99 -18.67 20.99
CA LYS A 123 8.08 -18.04 20.21
C LYS A 123 7.76 -18.25 18.72
N ARG A 124 7.02 -17.32 18.11
CA ARG A 124 6.92 -17.22 16.66
C ARG A 124 8.33 -16.84 16.24
N ARG A 125 9.08 -17.83 15.75
CA ARG A 125 10.32 -17.58 15.01
C ARG A 125 10.01 -16.43 14.05
N LYS A 126 10.71 -15.31 14.21
CA LYS A 126 10.70 -14.21 13.23
C LYS A 126 11.12 -14.86 11.90
N LYS A 127 10.14 -15.21 11.07
CA LYS A 127 10.39 -15.50 9.67
C LYS A 127 10.80 -14.14 9.11
N LYS A 128 12.11 -13.89 9.01
CA LYS A 128 12.61 -12.76 8.24
C LYS A 128 11.91 -12.88 6.89
N LEU A 129 11.08 -11.89 6.57
CA LEU A 129 10.65 -11.72 5.18
C LEU A 129 11.95 -11.45 4.44
N ASP A 130 12.41 -12.46 3.73
CA ASP A 130 13.58 -12.34 2.88
C ASP A 130 13.13 -11.52 1.67
N ALA A 131 13.41 -10.22 1.68
CA ALA A 131 13.08 -9.31 0.60
C ALA A 131 13.72 -9.74 -0.74
N SER A 132 14.75 -10.61 -0.69
CA SER A 132 15.35 -11.25 -1.87
C SER A 132 14.41 -12.26 -2.57
N GLN A 133 13.32 -12.67 -1.93
CA GLN A 133 12.28 -13.53 -2.52
C GLN A 133 11.11 -12.74 -3.13
N MET A 134 11.11 -11.41 -3.02
CA MET A 134 10.15 -10.55 -3.69
C MET A 134 10.72 -10.14 -5.06
N SER A 135 10.57 -11.01 -6.05
CA SER A 135 10.84 -10.69 -7.45
C SER A 135 9.56 -10.14 -8.09
N GLY A 136 9.61 -8.92 -8.61
CA GLY A 136 8.53 -8.31 -9.37
C GLY A 136 9.08 -7.22 -10.29
N SER A 137 8.55 -7.13 -11.51
CA SER A 137 8.77 -6.01 -12.40
C SER A 137 7.67 -4.97 -12.15
N PHE A 138 8.08 -3.72 -11.98
CA PHE A 138 7.18 -2.58 -11.90
C PHE A 138 7.38 -1.75 -13.16
N THR A 139 6.30 -1.47 -13.87
CA THR A 139 6.31 -0.52 -14.98
C THR A 139 5.59 0.72 -14.51
N LEU A 140 6.32 1.84 -14.44
CA LEU A 140 5.74 3.16 -14.19
C LEU A 140 5.38 3.76 -15.55
N THR A 141 4.10 4.05 -15.75
CA THR A 141 3.62 4.72 -16.95
C THR A 141 3.01 6.06 -16.54
N ASP A 142 3.55 7.16 -17.06
CA ASP A 142 3.07 8.53 -16.82
C ASP A 142 3.03 8.94 -15.33
N GLY A 143 4.21 9.13 -14.72
CA GLY A 143 4.33 9.49 -13.29
C GLY A 143 5.31 10.62 -13.03
N ARG A 144 5.16 11.29 -11.88
CA ARG A 144 6.06 12.35 -11.41
C ARG A 144 6.60 12.02 -10.03
N LEU A 145 7.92 11.90 -9.93
CA LEU A 145 8.63 11.79 -8.65
C LEU A 145 9.26 13.15 -8.33
N SER A 146 8.92 13.71 -7.17
CA SER A 146 9.62 14.87 -6.61
C SER A 146 10.30 14.49 -5.30
N ILE A 147 11.58 14.81 -5.21
CA ILE A 147 12.39 14.59 -4.01
C ILE A 147 12.82 15.97 -3.51
N ARG A 148 12.52 16.27 -2.24
CA ARG A 148 12.88 17.52 -1.59
C ARG A 148 13.67 17.26 -0.31
N PRO A 149 14.81 17.92 -0.10
CA PRO A 149 15.40 18.01 1.23
C PRO A 149 14.47 18.82 2.12
N ALA A 150 14.25 18.41 3.37
CA ALA A 150 13.46 19.22 4.33
C ALA A 150 14.05 20.63 4.57
N ALA A 151 15.33 20.82 4.22
CA ALA A 151 16.08 22.05 4.46
C ALA A 151 16.24 22.98 3.23
N VAL A 152 15.72 22.63 2.04
CA VAL A 152 15.97 23.43 0.81
C VAL A 152 14.72 23.51 -0.06
N ASP A 153 14.31 24.74 -0.39
CA ASP A 153 13.20 25.11 -1.30
C ASP A 153 13.40 24.72 -2.78
N GLU A 154 14.26 23.74 -3.09
CA GLU A 154 14.55 23.33 -4.47
C GLU A 154 13.87 22.01 -4.82
N VAL A 155 13.07 22.04 -5.89
CA VAL A 155 12.30 20.92 -6.42
C VAL A 155 13.09 20.24 -7.54
N PHE A 156 13.60 19.04 -7.30
CA PHE A 156 14.11 18.18 -8.36
C PHE A 156 12.96 17.37 -8.95
N VAL A 157 12.65 17.62 -10.22
CA VAL A 157 11.64 16.90 -10.99
C VAL A 157 12.38 15.98 -11.96
N LEU A 158 12.20 14.68 -11.80
CA LEU A 158 12.67 13.70 -12.79
C LEU A 158 11.47 13.37 -13.70
N GLU A 159 11.52 13.85 -14.94
CA GLU A 159 10.62 13.40 -16.01
C GLU A 159 11.22 12.14 -16.65
N HIS A 160 10.41 11.09 -16.78
CA HIS A 160 10.75 9.80 -17.38
C HIS A 160 9.81 9.51 -18.53
#